data_AF-A0A957IV55-F1
#
_entry.id   AF-A0A957IV55-F1
#
_cell.length_a   1.000
_cell.length_b   1.000
_cell.length_c   1.000
_cell.angle_alpha   90.00
_cell.angle_beta   90.00
_cell.angle_gamma   90.00
#
_symmetry.space_group_name_H-M   'P 1'
#
loop_
_entity.id
_entity.type
_entity.pdbx_description
1 polymer ?
#
loop_
_entity_poly.entity_id
_entity_poly.type
_entity_poly.pdbx_seq_one_letter_code
_entity_poly.pdbx_strand_id
1 'polypeptide(L)'
;MNVLFLQEEWVHQSTHPVKITIERNTAVDIYAENFPYIARLEIINATKDRGRVYQVPVFVRYNGLRKSFGVDICGFRLEAAKPMQLTPQIEQLFHTLVNFSRLPTYMFVARRAKVVFPVYTIGDEVAALTIGGPLFRHVELAKVREYLTDFLHDAKILGESGPSDKLHVRGVSGFTLGLRRPVFYLKKRIPSQVDFWAPVFQSGDGQTIYTYAASDRREVPRSEDDEVLALHGLVAQVLQADRRLQDPYDLRPDRLMSAYWERLKGELTAVSPLTLHHQHRDYILPIFRRHNLWLAVEEREDEERYGLFLGRNLTDLAARVKQDFARRGLLG
;
A
#
# COMPACT_ATOMS: atom_id res chain seq x y z
N MET A 1 20.10 -2.26 19.43
CA MET A 1 19.84 -3.54 18.75
C MET A 1 21.09 -3.83 17.95
N ASN A 2 21.89 -4.82 18.37
CA ASN A 2 23.17 -5.13 17.72
C ASN A 2 22.91 -5.94 16.45
N VAL A 3 23.50 -5.51 15.34
CA VAL A 3 23.34 -6.12 14.01
C VAL A 3 24.66 -6.81 13.65
N LEU A 4 24.61 -8.11 13.38
CA LEU A 4 25.72 -8.88 12.80
C LEU A 4 25.34 -9.20 11.35
N PHE A 5 26.20 -8.80 10.41
CA PHE A 5 26.05 -9.05 8.98
C PHE A 5 26.98 -10.19 8.53
N LEU A 6 26.48 -11.01 7.60
CA LEU A 6 27.30 -11.81 6.71
C LEU A 6 27.64 -10.94 5.48
N GLN A 7 28.92 -10.63 5.29
CA GLN A 7 29.46 -9.93 4.12
C GLN A 7 29.95 -10.95 3.09
N GLU A 8 29.51 -10.80 1.83
CA GLU A 8 30.27 -11.26 0.67
C GLU A 8 30.90 -10.03 -0.02
N GLU A 9 32.17 -10.17 -0.41
CA GLU A 9 33.05 -9.12 -0.93
C GLU A 9 32.60 -8.58 -2.30
N TRP A 10 32.56 -7.24 -2.45
CA TRP A 10 32.58 -6.57 -3.75
C TRP A 10 33.48 -5.32 -3.73
N VAL A 11 34.18 -5.19 -4.86
CA VAL A 11 35.29 -4.28 -5.20
C VAL A 11 35.00 -2.79 -4.95
N HIS A 12 36.00 -2.07 -4.42
CA HIS A 12 35.97 -0.66 -4.06
C HIS A 12 35.75 0.31 -5.26
N GLN A 13 34.56 0.92 -5.33
CA GLN A 13 34.27 2.16 -6.05
C GLN A 13 33.35 3.03 -5.18
N SER A 14 33.77 4.27 -4.89
CA SER A 14 33.20 5.24 -3.91
C SER A 14 32.49 4.61 -2.69
N THR A 15 33.11 4.70 -1.52
CA THR A 15 32.69 4.05 -0.25
C THR A 15 31.27 4.39 0.23
N HIS A 16 30.60 5.39 -0.35
CA HIS A 16 29.28 5.83 0.09
C HIS A 16 28.21 5.57 -0.99
N PRO A 17 27.19 4.73 -0.70
CA PRO A 17 26.12 4.41 -1.65
C PRO A 17 25.19 5.60 -1.96
N VAL A 18 25.11 6.53 -1.01
CA VAL A 18 24.19 7.64 -0.98
C VAL A 18 24.93 8.88 -0.45
N LYS A 19 24.71 10.04 -1.08
CA LYS A 19 25.11 11.33 -0.53
C LYS A 19 23.95 11.89 0.27
N ILE A 20 24.22 12.26 1.52
CA ILE A 20 23.20 12.79 2.43
C ILE A 20 23.58 14.21 2.82
N THR A 21 22.68 15.16 2.58
CA THR A 21 22.78 16.52 3.13
C THR A 21 21.52 16.83 3.91
N ILE A 22 21.65 17.55 5.03
CA ILE A 22 20.52 18.00 5.82
C ILE A 22 20.53 19.52 5.82
N GLU A 23 19.48 20.11 5.29
CA GLU A 23 19.34 21.55 5.14
C GLU A 23 18.09 22.05 5.84
N ARG A 24 18.08 23.33 6.21
CA ARG A 24 16.91 23.95 6.83
C ARG A 24 15.79 24.01 5.79
N ASN A 25 14.58 23.64 6.18
CA ASN A 25 13.42 23.86 5.34
C ASN A 25 13.09 25.36 5.32
N THR A 26 13.16 25.97 4.14
CA THR A 26 12.91 27.41 3.93
C THR A 26 11.50 27.71 3.45
N ALA A 27 10.65 26.70 3.31
CA ALA A 27 9.24 26.93 3.01
C ALA A 27 8.59 27.76 4.13
N VAL A 28 7.60 28.58 3.75
CA VAL A 28 6.90 29.49 4.67
C VAL A 28 5.45 29.01 4.80
N ASP A 29 5.28 27.79 5.28
CA ASP A 29 3.99 27.13 5.45
C ASP A 29 3.94 26.25 6.71
N ILE A 30 2.75 25.75 7.05
CA ILE A 30 2.52 24.83 8.19
C ILE A 30 3.36 23.55 8.04
N TYR A 31 3.74 23.19 6.82
CA TYR A 31 4.61 22.04 6.58
C TYR A 31 6.03 22.30 7.10
N ALA A 32 6.60 23.49 6.87
CA ALA A 32 7.90 23.87 7.42
C ALA A 32 7.93 23.95 8.95
N GLU A 33 6.82 24.32 9.59
CA GLU A 33 6.72 24.32 11.06
C GLU A 33 6.87 22.91 11.65
N ASN A 34 6.26 21.91 10.98
CA ASN A 34 6.31 20.52 11.40
C ASN A 34 7.60 19.81 10.97
N PHE A 35 8.22 20.27 9.87
CA PHE A 35 9.42 19.70 9.28
C PHE A 35 10.48 20.78 9.02
N PRO A 36 11.19 21.26 10.07
CA PRO A 36 12.11 22.39 9.95
C PRO A 36 13.41 22.08 9.21
N TYR A 37 13.68 20.81 8.89
CA TYR A 37 14.80 20.40 8.04
C TYR A 37 14.35 19.37 7.00
N ILE A 38 15.10 19.30 5.90
CA ILE A 38 14.96 18.27 4.86
C ILE A 38 16.30 17.55 4.74
N ALA A 39 16.26 16.21 4.79
CA ALA A 39 17.39 15.38 4.41
C ALA A 39 17.29 15.04 2.92
N ARG A 40 18.26 15.50 2.12
CA ARG A 40 18.40 15.13 0.71
C ARG A 40 19.26 13.90 0.60
N LEU A 41 18.72 12.84 0.01
CA LEU A 41 19.41 11.56 -0.22
C LEU A 41 19.59 11.39 -1.73
N GLU A 42 20.81 11.55 -2.24
CA GLU A 42 21.16 11.36 -3.64
C GLU A 42 21.81 9.98 -3.85
N ILE A 43 21.24 9.16 -4.72
CA ILE A 43 21.77 7.83 -5.03
C ILE A 43 23.03 7.95 -5.89
N ILE A 44 24.18 7.56 -5.37
CA ILE A 44 25.45 7.62 -6.11
C ILE A 44 25.67 6.35 -6.93
N ASN A 45 25.57 5.18 -6.30
CA ASN A 45 25.83 3.89 -6.95
C ASN A 45 25.08 2.69 -6.32
N ALA A 46 24.23 2.92 -5.31
CA ALA A 46 23.61 1.84 -4.54
C ALA A 46 22.48 1.08 -5.28
N THR A 47 21.78 1.79 -6.16
CA THR A 47 20.60 1.26 -6.84
C THR A 47 20.65 1.58 -8.33
N LYS A 48 19.77 0.93 -9.10
CA LYS A 48 19.54 1.26 -10.51
C LYS A 48 19.09 2.71 -10.74
N ASP A 49 18.59 3.40 -9.71
CA ASP A 49 18.06 4.76 -9.81
C ASP A 49 19.17 5.80 -9.53
N ARG A 50 20.36 5.62 -10.13
CA ARG A 50 21.51 6.53 -9.95
C ARG A 50 21.14 7.98 -10.30
N GLY A 51 21.57 8.93 -9.46
CA GLY A 51 21.28 10.36 -9.59
C GLY A 51 19.90 10.76 -9.06
N ARG A 52 19.05 9.82 -8.65
CA ARG A 52 17.77 10.13 -8.02
C ARG A 52 17.98 10.77 -6.66
N VAL A 53 17.23 11.84 -6.39
CA VAL A 53 17.25 12.56 -5.12
C VAL A 53 15.92 12.38 -4.40
N TYR A 54 15.98 11.92 -3.16
CA TYR A 54 14.84 11.89 -2.25
C TYR A 54 14.92 13.05 -1.26
N GLN A 55 13.76 13.61 -0.92
CA GLN A 55 13.60 14.67 0.08
C GLN A 55 12.87 14.10 1.29
N VAL A 56 13.63 13.65 2.29
CA VAL A 56 13.09 13.05 3.51
C VAL A 56 12.84 14.15 4.55
N PRO A 57 11.59 14.38 4.98
CA PRO A 57 11.29 15.41 5.97
C PRO A 57 11.84 15.04 7.34
N VAL A 58 12.48 16.00 8.02
CA VAL A 58 12.99 15.83 9.39
C VAL A 58 12.02 16.53 10.35
N PHE A 59 11.31 15.75 11.16
CA PHE A 59 10.39 16.28 12.15
C PHE A 59 11.09 16.60 13.47
N VAL A 60 10.45 17.43 14.29
CA VAL A 60 10.88 17.72 15.66
C VAL A 60 9.95 17.06 16.66
N ARG A 61 10.52 16.52 17.72
CA ARG A 61 9.77 15.99 18.86
C ARG A 61 10.26 16.63 20.15
N TYR A 62 9.31 16.95 21.02
CA TYR A 62 9.59 17.42 22.38
C TYR A 62 9.16 16.33 23.37
N ASN A 63 10.09 15.89 24.22
CA ASN A 63 9.83 15.00 25.35
C ASN A 63 10.17 15.77 26.63
N GLY A 64 9.16 16.45 27.20
CA GLY A 64 9.37 17.49 28.20
C GLY A 64 10.22 18.62 27.63
N LEU A 65 11.32 18.95 28.30
CA LEU A 65 12.27 19.99 27.86
C LEU A 65 13.28 19.48 26.81
N ARG A 66 13.31 18.18 26.52
CA ARG A 66 14.26 17.61 25.56
C ARG A 66 13.71 17.70 24.15
N LYS A 67 14.43 18.39 23.27
CA LYS A 67 14.19 18.46 21.84
C LYS A 67 14.97 17.35 21.12
N SER A 68 14.29 16.57 20.28
CA SER A 68 14.92 15.62 19.37
C SER A 68 14.42 15.85 17.94
N PHE A 69 15.18 15.33 16.98
CA PHE A 69 14.91 15.37 15.55
C PHE A 69 14.78 13.95 15.05
N GLY A 70 13.83 13.71 14.14
CA GLY A 70 13.65 12.38 13.60
C GLY A 70 13.28 12.37 12.13
N VAL A 71 13.49 11.22 11.50
CA VAL A 71 13.07 10.92 10.13
C VAL A 71 12.36 9.57 10.11
N ASP A 72 11.40 9.44 9.21
CA ASP A 72 10.72 8.17 8.92
C ASP A 72 11.06 7.75 7.48
N ILE A 73 11.84 6.68 7.32
CA ILE A 73 12.27 6.14 6.02
C ILE A 73 11.76 4.71 5.91
N CYS A 74 10.90 4.44 4.93
CA CYS A 74 10.31 3.11 4.70
C CYS A 74 9.69 2.49 5.96
N GLY A 75 9.15 3.30 6.88
CA GLY A 75 8.55 2.84 8.14
C GLY A 75 9.51 2.65 9.30
N PHE A 76 10.82 2.82 9.08
CA PHE A 76 11.82 2.87 10.12
C PHE A 76 11.97 4.30 10.64
N ARG A 77 11.93 4.45 11.96
CA ARG A 77 12.12 5.73 12.63
C ARG A 77 13.54 5.84 13.16
N LEU A 78 14.21 6.92 12.80
CA LEU A 78 15.50 7.31 13.36
C LEU A 78 15.30 8.60 14.17
N GLU A 79 15.94 8.71 15.33
CA GLU A 79 15.88 9.90 16.19
C GLU A 79 17.30 10.29 16.64
N ALA A 80 17.56 11.59 16.75
CA ALA A 80 18.82 12.13 17.23
C ALA A 80 18.63 13.46 17.97
N ALA A 81 19.63 13.88 18.76
CA ALA A 81 19.58 15.14 19.50
C ALA A 81 19.81 16.36 18.60
N LYS A 82 20.57 16.20 17.51
CA LYS A 82 20.83 17.23 16.50
C LYS A 82 20.55 16.70 15.10
N PRO A 83 20.08 17.52 14.13
CA PRO A 83 19.77 17.04 12.78
C PRO A 83 20.94 16.35 12.10
N MET A 84 22.16 16.90 12.19
CA MET A 84 23.35 16.32 11.54
C MET A 84 23.73 14.92 12.05
N GLN A 85 23.29 14.55 13.25
CA GLN A 85 23.53 13.22 13.81
C GLN A 85 22.65 12.13 13.17
N LEU A 86 21.67 12.52 12.35
CA LEU A 86 20.85 11.58 11.58
C LEU A 86 21.61 11.01 10.38
N THR A 87 22.57 11.74 9.80
CA THR A 87 23.30 11.34 8.59
C THR A 87 23.88 9.91 8.64
N PRO A 88 24.73 9.55 9.62
CA PRO A 88 25.28 8.19 9.68
C PRO A 88 24.21 7.12 9.92
N GLN A 89 23.13 7.44 10.65
CA GLN A 89 22.03 6.50 10.88
C GLN A 89 21.20 6.26 9.62
N ILE A 90 20.95 7.33 8.85
CA ILE A 90 20.26 7.27 7.56
C ILE A 90 21.08 6.44 6.59
N GLU A 91 22.39 6.67 6.52
CA GLU A 91 23.28 5.90 5.66
C GLU A 91 23.26 4.40 6.00
N GLN A 92 23.38 4.07 7.28
CA GLN A 92 23.31 2.69 7.75
C GLN A 92 21.97 2.04 7.41
N LEU A 93 20.85 2.72 7.65
CA LEU A 93 19.52 2.24 7.29
C LEU A 93 19.38 2.09 5.76
N PHE A 94 19.94 3.01 5.00
CA PHE A 94 19.90 2.96 3.55
C PHE A 94 20.60 1.69 3.02
N HIS A 95 21.76 1.36 3.56
CA HIS A 95 22.46 0.10 3.26
C HIS A 95 21.60 -1.15 3.55
N THR A 96 20.82 -1.16 4.64
CA THR A 96 19.97 -2.33 4.95
C THR A 96 18.72 -2.41 4.10
N LEU A 97 18.22 -1.28 3.61
CA LEU A 97 17.05 -1.21 2.75
C LEU A 97 17.37 -1.55 1.30
N VAL A 98 18.60 -1.33 0.84
CA VAL A 98 19.00 -1.66 -0.53
C VAL A 98 19.14 -3.17 -0.68
N ASN A 99 18.30 -3.75 -1.54
CA ASN A 99 18.40 -5.15 -1.92
C ASN A 99 18.07 -5.30 -3.41
N PHE A 100 18.64 -6.30 -4.09
CA PHE A 100 18.51 -6.48 -5.53
C PHE A 100 18.81 -5.20 -6.33
N SER A 101 19.76 -4.39 -5.84
CA SER A 101 20.11 -3.06 -6.38
C SER A 101 18.92 -2.09 -6.46
N ARG A 102 17.98 -2.18 -5.52
CA ARG A 102 16.72 -1.43 -5.48
C ARG A 102 16.34 -1.04 -4.06
N LEU A 103 15.50 -0.01 -3.94
CA LEU A 103 14.75 0.31 -2.72
C LEU A 103 13.40 -0.40 -2.74
N PRO A 104 12.79 -0.65 -1.56
CA PRO A 104 11.47 -1.27 -1.49
C PRO A 104 10.40 -0.42 -2.18
N THR A 105 9.50 -1.08 -2.89
CA THR A 105 8.31 -0.47 -3.50
C THR A 105 7.17 -0.42 -2.49
N TYR A 106 7.08 -1.45 -1.64
CA TYR A 106 6.12 -1.54 -0.55
C TYR A 106 6.78 -1.93 0.76
N MET A 107 6.03 -1.73 1.84
CA MET A 107 6.32 -2.32 3.14
C MET A 107 5.11 -3.11 3.59
N PHE A 108 5.33 -4.35 4.03
CA PHE A 108 4.36 -5.04 4.86
C PHE A 108 4.59 -4.66 6.32
N VAL A 109 3.51 -4.39 7.04
CA VAL A 109 3.52 -3.87 8.40
C VAL A 109 2.71 -4.79 9.29
N ALA A 110 3.40 -5.48 10.20
CA ALA A 110 2.81 -6.23 11.30
C ALA A 110 2.60 -5.26 12.48
N ARG A 111 1.45 -4.58 12.52
CA ARG A 111 1.23 -3.45 13.45
C ARG A 111 1.40 -3.84 14.93
N ARG A 112 0.90 -5.01 15.33
CA ARG A 112 0.96 -5.50 16.72
C ARG A 112 2.37 -5.91 17.14
N ALA A 113 3.05 -6.66 16.26
CA ALA A 113 4.44 -7.04 16.45
C ALA A 113 5.41 -5.85 16.33
N LYS A 114 4.95 -4.71 15.77
CA LYS A 114 5.76 -3.51 15.47
C LYS A 114 6.94 -3.82 14.53
N VAL A 115 6.74 -4.76 13.62
CA VAL A 115 7.74 -5.15 12.62
C VAL A 115 7.28 -4.72 11.23
N VAL A 116 8.24 -4.33 10.39
CA VAL A 116 8.03 -4.02 8.98
C VAL A 116 8.92 -4.91 8.11
N PHE A 117 8.41 -5.27 6.95
CA PHE A 117 9.10 -6.14 5.99
C PHE A 117 9.16 -5.41 4.64
N PRO A 118 10.37 -5.06 4.16
CA PRO A 118 10.55 -4.48 2.84
C PRO A 118 10.08 -5.41 1.74
N VAL A 119 9.39 -4.85 0.75
CA VAL A 119 8.92 -5.57 -0.44
C VAL A 119 9.44 -4.88 -1.68
N TYR A 120 10.13 -5.64 -2.52
CA TYR A 120 10.82 -5.18 -3.72
C TYR A 120 10.09 -5.63 -4.98
N THR A 121 10.08 -4.80 -6.02
CA THR A 121 9.59 -5.18 -7.34
C THR A 121 10.78 -5.48 -8.25
N ILE A 122 10.87 -6.71 -8.75
CA ILE A 122 12.00 -7.27 -9.50
C ILE A 122 11.46 -7.90 -10.78
N GLY A 123 11.65 -7.23 -11.92
CA GLY A 123 10.97 -7.64 -13.15
C GLY A 123 9.45 -7.58 -12.95
N ASP A 124 8.78 -8.71 -13.21
CA ASP A 124 7.36 -8.96 -13.05
C ASP A 124 6.96 -9.48 -11.66
N GLU A 125 7.94 -9.79 -10.80
CA GLU A 125 7.69 -10.33 -9.48
C GLU A 125 7.79 -9.28 -8.38
N VAL A 126 7.10 -9.56 -7.28
CA VAL A 126 7.36 -8.94 -6.00
C VAL A 126 8.05 -9.92 -5.06
N ALA A 127 8.92 -9.38 -4.20
CA ALA A 127 9.77 -10.15 -3.31
C ALA A 127 9.76 -9.56 -1.90
N ALA A 128 9.53 -10.38 -0.88
CA ALA A 128 9.68 -9.99 0.52
C ALA A 128 10.75 -10.86 1.19
N LEU A 129 11.62 -10.22 1.96
CA LEU A 129 12.73 -10.86 2.66
C LEU A 129 12.48 -10.84 4.17
N THR A 130 12.93 -11.90 4.84
CA THR A 130 13.03 -11.96 6.30
C THR A 130 14.49 -11.96 6.71
N ILE A 131 14.84 -11.35 7.83
CA ILE A 131 16.23 -11.29 8.30
C ILE A 131 16.66 -12.71 8.70
N GLY A 132 17.62 -13.28 7.97
CA GLY A 132 18.13 -14.64 8.20
C GLY A 132 17.14 -15.75 7.86
N GLY A 133 16.05 -15.45 7.18
CA GLY A 133 15.00 -16.41 6.82
C GLY A 133 14.77 -16.51 5.31
N PRO A 134 13.65 -17.15 4.89
CA PRO A 134 13.35 -17.38 3.49
C PRO A 134 13.04 -16.08 2.72
N LEU A 135 13.21 -16.18 1.40
CA LEU A 135 12.79 -15.21 0.40
C LEU A 135 11.44 -15.63 -0.18
N PHE A 136 10.42 -14.78 -0.06
CA PHE A 136 9.09 -15.01 -0.62
C PHE A 136 8.94 -14.24 -1.92
N ARG A 137 8.65 -14.92 -3.02
CA ARG A 137 8.52 -14.32 -4.36
C ARG A 137 7.28 -14.81 -5.06
N HIS A 138 6.61 -13.91 -5.78
CA HIS A 138 5.49 -14.22 -6.65
C HIS A 138 5.21 -13.03 -7.57
N VAL A 139 4.55 -13.27 -8.70
CA VAL A 139 3.97 -12.19 -9.55
C VAL A 139 2.85 -11.42 -8.84
N GLU A 140 2.34 -11.93 -7.70
CA GLU A 140 1.22 -11.36 -6.96
C GLU A 140 1.65 -10.91 -5.57
N LEU A 141 1.43 -9.62 -5.29
CA LEU A 141 1.61 -9.07 -3.95
C LEU A 141 0.73 -9.77 -2.91
N ALA A 142 -0.45 -10.23 -3.33
CA ALA A 142 -1.36 -11.02 -2.49
C ALA A 142 -0.70 -12.30 -1.97
N LYS A 143 -0.02 -13.04 -2.84
CA LYS A 143 0.60 -14.34 -2.52
C LYS A 143 1.85 -14.19 -1.70
N VAL A 144 2.70 -13.20 -2.01
CA VAL A 144 3.85 -12.89 -1.14
C VAL A 144 3.40 -12.53 0.27
N ARG A 145 2.31 -11.76 0.39
CA ARG A 145 1.73 -11.43 1.70
C ARG A 145 1.19 -12.66 2.43
N GLU A 146 0.52 -13.58 1.72
CA GLU A 146 0.01 -14.85 2.25
C GLU A 146 1.15 -15.70 2.79
N TYR A 147 2.15 -16.03 1.95
CA TYR A 147 3.29 -16.85 2.35
C TYR A 147 4.07 -16.27 3.53
N LEU A 148 4.29 -14.95 3.53
CA LEU A 148 4.94 -14.30 4.65
C LEU A 148 4.06 -14.32 5.91
N THR A 149 2.74 -14.15 5.78
CA THR A 149 1.84 -14.20 6.94
C THR A 149 1.84 -15.60 7.56
N ASP A 150 1.77 -16.65 6.75
CA ASP A 150 1.78 -18.04 7.21
C ASP A 150 3.10 -18.37 7.93
N PHE A 151 4.24 -18.01 7.32
CA PHE A 151 5.54 -18.16 7.96
C PHE A 151 5.64 -17.41 9.30
N LEU A 152 5.14 -16.18 9.37
CA LEU A 152 5.21 -15.39 10.61
C LEU A 152 4.30 -15.94 11.71
N HIS A 153 3.20 -16.61 11.37
CA HIS A 153 2.39 -17.36 12.34
C HIS A 153 3.12 -18.61 12.83
N ASP A 154 3.71 -19.39 11.93
CA ASP A 154 4.50 -20.58 12.28
C ASP A 154 5.69 -20.21 13.18
N ALA A 155 6.34 -19.09 12.87
CA ALA A 155 7.43 -18.52 13.67
C ALA A 155 6.95 -17.81 14.96
N LYS A 156 5.64 -17.75 15.23
CA LYS A 156 5.02 -17.09 16.39
C LYS A 156 5.39 -15.60 16.52
N ILE A 157 5.69 -14.95 15.40
CA ILE A 157 5.95 -13.49 15.33
C ILE A 157 4.62 -12.74 15.25
N LEU A 158 3.69 -13.25 14.44
CA LEU A 158 2.28 -12.91 14.56
C LEU A 158 1.68 -13.82 15.64
N GLY A 159 0.75 -13.29 16.43
CA GLY A 159 0.02 -14.05 17.44
C GLY A 159 -0.88 -15.11 16.79
N GLU A 160 -1.88 -15.60 17.53
CA GLU A 160 -2.83 -16.58 16.98
C GLU A 160 -3.53 -16.04 15.72
N SER A 161 -3.71 -16.92 14.73
CA SER A 161 -4.34 -16.57 13.46
C SER A 161 -5.73 -15.96 13.69
N GLY A 162 -5.87 -14.68 13.33
CA GLY A 162 -7.11 -13.95 13.51
C GLY A 162 -7.25 -12.74 12.58
N PRO A 163 -8.44 -12.12 12.50
CA PRO A 163 -8.71 -10.99 11.60
C PRO A 163 -7.79 -9.79 11.84
N SER A 164 -7.27 -9.66 13.06
CA SER A 164 -6.49 -8.52 13.55
C SER A 164 -4.97 -8.68 13.45
N ASP A 165 -4.48 -9.86 13.06
CA ASP A 165 -3.04 -10.16 12.98
C ASP A 165 -2.53 -10.29 11.54
N LYS A 166 -3.07 -9.45 10.65
CA LYS A 166 -2.72 -9.44 9.23
C LYS A 166 -1.67 -8.39 8.94
N LEU A 167 -0.76 -8.73 8.03
CA LEU A 167 0.16 -7.75 7.45
C LEU A 167 -0.63 -6.66 6.71
N HIS A 168 -0.35 -5.40 7.00
CA HIS A 168 -0.86 -4.27 6.22
C HIS A 168 0.17 -3.87 5.17
N VAL A 169 -0.26 -3.52 3.96
CA VAL A 169 0.66 -2.92 2.97
C VAL A 169 0.67 -1.40 3.08
N ARG A 170 1.85 -0.84 2.85
CA ARG A 170 2.08 0.58 2.60
C ARG A 170 2.95 0.71 1.35
N GLY A 171 2.68 1.73 0.54
CA GLY A 171 3.56 2.09 -0.57
C GLY A 171 4.73 2.92 -0.04
N VAL A 172 5.86 2.87 -0.72
CA VAL A 172 7.00 3.75 -0.43
C VAL A 172 6.95 4.95 -1.38
N SER A 173 7.01 6.17 -0.83
CA SER A 173 7.04 7.39 -1.63
C SER A 173 8.30 7.46 -2.47
N GLY A 174 8.14 7.56 -3.78
CA GLY A 174 9.25 7.78 -4.71
C GLY A 174 9.91 9.17 -4.59
N PHE A 175 9.41 10.05 -3.72
CA PHE A 175 9.95 11.38 -3.47
C PHE A 175 10.53 11.51 -2.06
N THR A 176 9.85 10.98 -1.04
CA THR A 176 10.23 11.18 0.37
C THR A 176 10.69 9.92 1.10
N LEU A 177 10.62 8.74 0.46
CA LEU A 177 10.76 7.42 1.10
C LEU A 177 9.79 7.15 2.27
N GLY A 178 8.88 8.08 2.57
CA GLY A 178 7.85 7.90 3.58
C GLY A 178 6.80 6.88 3.16
N LEU A 179 6.14 6.26 4.15
CA LEU A 179 5.05 5.32 3.90
C LEU A 179 3.78 6.03 3.45
N ARG A 180 3.15 5.48 2.41
CA ARG A 180 1.87 5.95 1.88
C ARG A 180 0.81 4.90 2.16
N ARG A 181 -0.32 5.35 2.71
CA ARG A 181 -1.50 4.51 2.88
C ARG A 181 -2.18 4.31 1.54
N PRO A 182 -2.65 3.09 1.22
CA PRO A 182 -3.51 2.90 0.06
C PRO A 182 -4.82 3.68 0.21
N VAL A 183 -5.22 4.33 -0.87
CA VAL A 183 -6.52 5.00 -1.01
C VAL A 183 -7.63 3.97 -1.03
N PHE A 184 -7.42 2.88 -1.78
CA PHE A 184 -8.28 1.70 -1.80
C PHE A 184 -7.46 0.48 -2.24
N TYR A 185 -8.12 -0.66 -2.39
CA TYR A 185 -7.54 -1.86 -2.95
C TYR A 185 -8.42 -2.37 -4.07
N LEU A 186 -7.81 -2.84 -5.15
CA LEU A 186 -8.51 -3.68 -6.11
C LEU A 186 -8.41 -5.13 -5.65
N LYS A 187 -9.55 -5.82 -5.57
CA LYS A 187 -9.62 -7.21 -5.08
C LYS A 187 -10.41 -8.09 -6.04
N LYS A 188 -9.88 -9.25 -6.37
CA LYS A 188 -10.62 -10.38 -6.96
C LYS A 188 -10.72 -11.47 -5.90
N ARG A 189 -11.93 -11.93 -5.60
CA ARG A 189 -12.20 -12.98 -4.59
C ARG A 189 -13.29 -13.92 -5.05
N ILE A 190 -12.94 -14.78 -6.00
CA ILE A 190 -13.84 -15.79 -6.56
C ILE A 190 -13.41 -17.14 -5.98
N PRO A 191 -14.33 -17.95 -5.43
CA PRO A 191 -14.03 -19.31 -5.00
C PRO A 191 -13.31 -20.10 -6.10
N SER A 192 -12.37 -20.97 -5.71
CA SER A 192 -11.53 -21.79 -6.61
C SER A 192 -10.60 -21.04 -7.57
N GLN A 193 -10.56 -19.70 -7.55
CA GLN A 193 -9.60 -18.92 -8.33
C GLN A 193 -8.52 -18.31 -7.44
N VAL A 194 -7.35 -18.04 -8.04
CA VAL A 194 -6.28 -17.29 -7.37
C VAL A 194 -6.79 -15.89 -7.05
N ASP A 195 -6.72 -15.53 -5.77
CA ASP A 195 -7.04 -14.19 -5.28
C ASP A 195 -6.11 -13.16 -5.93
N PHE A 196 -6.69 -12.04 -6.35
CA PHE A 196 -5.94 -10.85 -6.76
C PHE A 196 -6.11 -9.77 -5.71
N TRP A 197 -5.01 -9.07 -5.42
CA TRP A 197 -5.04 -7.95 -4.50
C TRP A 197 -3.95 -6.95 -4.84
N ALA A 198 -4.37 -5.73 -5.19
CA ALA A 198 -3.46 -4.65 -5.52
C ALA A 198 -3.84 -3.36 -4.76
N PRO A 199 -2.94 -2.82 -3.93
CA PRO A 199 -3.15 -1.52 -3.29
C PRO A 199 -3.07 -0.38 -4.31
N VAL A 200 -3.98 0.57 -4.19
CA VAL A 200 -4.01 1.78 -5.02
C VAL A 200 -3.50 2.97 -4.22
N PHE A 201 -2.62 3.77 -4.82
CA PHE A 201 -2.01 4.94 -4.19
C PHE A 201 -2.29 6.18 -5.01
N GLN A 202 -2.31 7.32 -4.34
CA GLN A 202 -2.22 8.62 -4.99
C GLN A 202 -0.76 8.97 -5.30
N SER A 203 -0.50 9.60 -6.43
CA SER A 203 0.82 10.12 -6.82
C SER A 203 1.32 11.22 -5.90
N GLY A 204 2.61 11.54 -5.98
CA GLY A 204 3.26 12.55 -5.12
C GLY A 204 2.67 13.95 -5.32
N ASP A 205 2.42 14.31 -6.58
CA ASP A 205 1.79 15.56 -7.03
C ASP A 205 0.26 15.61 -6.84
N GLY A 206 -0.33 14.50 -6.41
CA GLY A 206 -1.77 14.36 -6.22
C GLY A 206 -2.61 14.31 -7.49
N GLN A 207 -1.98 14.30 -8.68
CA GLN A 207 -2.62 14.40 -10.00
C GLN A 207 -3.08 13.05 -10.58
N THR A 208 -2.58 11.93 -10.07
CA THR A 208 -2.94 10.60 -10.56
C THR A 208 -3.18 9.66 -9.39
N ILE A 209 -3.94 8.59 -9.67
CA ILE A 209 -3.91 7.39 -8.84
C ILE A 209 -3.32 6.24 -9.64
N TYR A 210 -2.63 5.35 -8.96
CA TYR A 210 -1.92 4.26 -9.60
C TYR A 210 -1.88 3.00 -8.73
N THR A 211 -1.68 1.88 -9.39
CA THR A 211 -1.36 0.59 -8.77
C THR A 211 -0.33 -0.14 -9.62
N TYR A 212 0.24 -1.21 -9.09
CA TYR A 212 0.99 -2.16 -9.91
C TYR A 212 0.14 -3.40 -10.05
N ALA A 213 -0.18 -3.76 -11.28
CA ALA A 213 -1.06 -4.86 -11.61
C ALA A 213 -0.59 -5.48 -12.93
N ALA A 214 -0.49 -6.82 -12.94
CA ALA A 214 0.09 -7.55 -14.07
C ALA A 214 1.44 -6.96 -14.48
N SER A 215 2.38 -7.00 -13.52
CA SER A 215 3.80 -6.69 -13.72
C SER A 215 4.16 -5.22 -13.98
N ASP A 216 3.20 -4.37 -14.33
CA ASP A 216 3.44 -2.95 -14.63
C ASP A 216 2.64 -2.00 -13.73
N ARG A 217 3.11 -0.76 -13.73
CA ARG A 217 2.36 0.37 -13.20
C ARG A 217 1.17 0.69 -14.11
N ARG A 218 -0.02 0.74 -13.52
CA ARG A 218 -1.26 1.19 -14.15
C ARG A 218 -1.70 2.46 -13.44
N GLU A 219 -1.92 3.53 -14.19
CA GLU A 219 -2.27 4.83 -13.61
C GLU A 219 -3.32 5.54 -14.46
N VAL A 220 -4.11 6.36 -13.79
CA VAL A 220 -5.10 7.23 -14.42
C VAL A 220 -5.00 8.63 -13.82
N PRO A 221 -5.29 9.68 -14.60
CA PRO A 221 -5.49 11.02 -14.07
C PRO A 221 -6.54 11.02 -12.97
N ARG A 222 -6.30 11.83 -11.96
CA ARG A 222 -7.33 12.20 -10.99
C ARG A 222 -8.22 13.24 -11.67
N SER A 223 -9.22 12.76 -12.40
CA SER A 223 -10.38 13.58 -12.77
C SER A 223 -11.31 13.73 -11.56
N GLU A 224 -12.20 14.70 -11.59
CA GLU A 224 -13.11 14.97 -10.45
C GLU A 224 -14.11 13.81 -10.23
N ASP A 225 -14.34 12.97 -11.25
CA ASP A 225 -15.60 12.24 -11.38
C ASP A 225 -15.47 10.72 -11.54
N ASP A 226 -14.30 10.16 -11.86
CA ASP A 226 -14.23 8.76 -12.32
C ASP A 226 -12.92 8.02 -12.09
N GLU A 227 -11.98 8.57 -11.34
CA GLU A 227 -10.63 7.99 -11.25
C GLU A 227 -10.66 6.55 -10.72
N VAL A 228 -11.57 6.26 -9.77
CA VAL A 228 -11.72 4.93 -9.16
C VAL A 228 -12.20 3.89 -10.18
N LEU A 229 -13.24 4.17 -10.96
CA LEU A 229 -13.78 3.21 -11.92
C LEU A 229 -12.94 3.16 -13.20
N ALA A 230 -12.31 4.27 -13.60
CA ALA A 230 -11.35 4.30 -14.70
C ALA A 230 -10.15 3.40 -14.41
N LEU A 231 -9.52 3.52 -13.22
CA LEU A 231 -8.41 2.64 -12.85
C LEU A 231 -8.86 1.19 -12.73
N HIS A 232 -10.05 0.95 -12.17
CA HIS A 232 -10.65 -0.38 -12.12
C HIS A 232 -10.78 -0.98 -13.53
N GLY A 233 -11.37 -0.24 -14.48
CA GLY A 233 -11.55 -0.70 -15.86
C GLY A 233 -10.22 -1.00 -16.54
N LEU A 234 -9.22 -0.13 -16.39
CA LEU A 234 -7.88 -0.34 -16.92
C LEU A 234 -7.24 -1.63 -16.37
N VAL A 235 -7.31 -1.84 -15.05
CA VAL A 235 -6.73 -3.03 -14.41
C VAL A 235 -7.50 -4.29 -14.78
N ALA A 236 -8.84 -4.23 -14.84
CA ALA A 236 -9.66 -5.36 -15.25
C ALA A 236 -9.32 -5.82 -16.68
N GLN A 237 -9.18 -4.89 -17.63
CA GLN A 237 -8.79 -5.21 -19.01
C GLN A 237 -7.44 -5.92 -19.09
N VAL A 238 -6.45 -5.44 -18.35
CA VAL A 238 -5.12 -6.07 -18.33
C VAL A 238 -5.19 -7.46 -17.71
N LEU A 239 -5.90 -7.63 -16.59
CA LEU A 239 -6.06 -8.96 -15.98
C LEU A 239 -6.85 -9.92 -16.87
N GLN A 240 -7.77 -9.44 -17.70
CA GLN A 240 -8.47 -10.25 -18.69
C GLN A 240 -7.54 -10.67 -19.84
N ALA A 241 -6.70 -9.75 -20.35
CA ALA A 241 -5.71 -10.06 -21.37
C ALA A 241 -4.74 -11.16 -20.90
N ASP A 242 -4.37 -11.13 -19.62
CA ASP A 242 -3.52 -12.13 -18.97
C ASP A 242 -4.27 -13.41 -18.54
N ARG A 243 -5.58 -13.51 -18.81
CA ARG A 243 -6.46 -14.63 -18.40
C ARG A 243 -6.55 -14.86 -16.89
N ARG A 244 -6.25 -13.82 -16.11
CA ARG A 244 -6.29 -13.83 -14.64
C ARG A 244 -7.62 -13.33 -14.09
N LEU A 245 -8.44 -12.71 -14.93
CA LEU A 245 -9.80 -12.27 -14.65
C LEU A 245 -10.67 -12.72 -15.81
N GLN A 246 -11.82 -13.35 -15.53
CA GLN A 246 -12.76 -13.76 -16.58
C GLN A 246 -13.81 -12.67 -16.78
N ASP A 247 -14.44 -12.24 -15.70
CA ASP A 247 -15.44 -11.17 -15.69
C ASP A 247 -14.85 -9.90 -15.03
N PRO A 248 -14.88 -8.73 -15.70
CA PRO A 248 -14.36 -7.50 -15.13
C PRO A 248 -15.03 -7.10 -13.81
N TYR A 249 -16.30 -7.49 -13.59
CA TYR A 249 -17.05 -7.15 -12.38
C TYR A 249 -16.65 -8.02 -11.17
N ASP A 250 -15.80 -9.04 -11.35
CA ASP A 250 -15.22 -9.81 -10.24
C ASP A 250 -14.09 -9.04 -9.54
N LEU A 251 -13.51 -8.06 -10.22
CA LEU A 251 -12.58 -7.12 -9.64
C LEU A 251 -13.39 -6.03 -8.94
N ARG A 252 -13.00 -5.66 -7.72
CA ARG A 252 -13.74 -4.65 -6.96
C ARG A 252 -12.84 -3.66 -6.23
N PRO A 253 -13.20 -2.36 -6.21
CA PRO A 253 -12.67 -1.41 -5.24
C PRO A 253 -13.15 -1.79 -3.83
N ASP A 254 -12.22 -2.10 -2.95
CA ASP A 254 -12.47 -2.42 -1.55
C ASP A 254 -11.74 -1.44 -0.64
N ARG A 255 -12.34 -1.16 0.52
CA ARG A 255 -11.78 -0.25 1.53
C ARG A 255 -11.41 1.13 0.95
N LEU A 256 -12.29 1.69 0.14
CA LEU A 256 -12.18 3.03 -0.44
C LEU A 256 -12.29 4.09 0.65
N MET A 257 -11.35 5.05 0.66
CA MET A 257 -11.40 6.21 1.55
C MET A 257 -12.64 7.09 1.28
N SER A 258 -13.23 7.65 2.34
CA SER A 258 -14.43 8.50 2.26
C SER A 258 -14.30 9.63 1.25
N ALA A 259 -13.16 10.34 1.21
CA ALA A 259 -12.97 11.44 0.26
C ALA A 259 -13.08 11.01 -1.22
N TYR A 260 -12.70 9.77 -1.55
CA TYR A 260 -12.85 9.23 -2.91
C TYR A 260 -14.25 8.69 -3.15
N TRP A 261 -14.87 8.12 -2.12
CA TRP A 261 -16.27 7.69 -2.19
C TRP A 261 -17.21 8.88 -2.43
N GLU A 262 -17.10 9.96 -1.67
CA GLU A 262 -17.99 11.11 -1.80
C GLU A 262 -17.91 11.78 -3.18
N ARG A 263 -16.71 11.86 -3.77
CA ARG A 263 -16.56 12.32 -5.17
C ARG A 263 -17.26 11.39 -6.15
N LEU A 264 -16.94 10.09 -6.09
CA LEU A 264 -17.57 9.12 -6.98
C LEU A 264 -19.10 9.12 -6.84
N LYS A 265 -19.61 9.19 -5.60
CA LYS A 265 -21.03 9.20 -5.28
C LYS A 265 -21.79 10.37 -5.92
N GLY A 266 -21.14 11.54 -6.09
CA GLY A 266 -21.72 12.70 -6.77
C GLY A 266 -22.18 12.40 -8.20
N GLU A 267 -21.54 11.43 -8.85
CA GLU A 267 -21.78 11.03 -10.24
C GLU A 267 -22.74 9.83 -10.37
N LEU A 268 -23.28 9.35 -9.25
CA LEU A 268 -24.09 8.16 -9.18
C LEU A 268 -25.57 8.49 -8.98
N THR A 269 -26.45 7.80 -9.72
CA THR A 269 -27.89 7.84 -9.46
C THR A 269 -28.26 6.80 -8.42
N ALA A 270 -28.78 7.23 -7.27
CA ALA A 270 -29.31 6.31 -6.26
C ALA A 270 -30.53 5.55 -6.80
N VAL A 271 -30.62 4.27 -6.46
CA VAL A 271 -31.76 3.39 -6.78
C VAL A 271 -32.20 2.66 -5.52
N SER A 272 -33.27 1.86 -5.61
CA SER A 272 -33.77 1.08 -4.47
C SER A 272 -32.66 0.20 -3.87
N PRO A 273 -32.54 0.16 -2.53
CA PRO A 273 -31.47 -0.57 -1.87
C PRO A 273 -31.59 -2.08 -2.07
N LEU A 274 -30.45 -2.78 -1.96
CA LEU A 274 -30.40 -4.23 -1.96
C LEU A 274 -30.64 -4.72 -0.55
N THR A 275 -31.73 -5.46 -0.34
CA THR A 275 -31.97 -6.16 0.92
C THR A 275 -31.57 -7.62 0.77
N LEU A 276 -30.63 -8.07 1.59
CA LEU A 276 -30.27 -9.47 1.73
C LEU A 276 -30.79 -9.97 3.09
N HIS A 277 -31.83 -10.79 3.04
CA HIS A 277 -32.40 -11.42 4.23
C HIS A 277 -31.55 -12.62 4.64
N HIS A 278 -31.17 -12.65 5.92
CA HIS A 278 -30.40 -13.77 6.45
C HIS A 278 -30.72 -14.08 7.91
N GLN A 279 -31.43 -15.19 8.13
CA GLN A 279 -31.85 -15.69 9.45
C GLN A 279 -32.44 -14.58 10.33
N HIS A 280 -31.60 -13.91 11.14
CA HIS A 280 -31.97 -12.88 12.12
C HIS A 280 -31.43 -11.48 11.80
N ARG A 281 -30.84 -11.26 10.62
CA ARG A 281 -30.27 -9.97 10.22
C ARG A 281 -30.57 -9.66 8.76
N ASP A 282 -31.08 -8.47 8.53
CA ASP A 282 -31.17 -7.90 7.20
C ASP A 282 -29.93 -7.06 6.92
N TYR A 283 -29.32 -7.31 5.77
CA TYR A 283 -28.28 -6.45 5.22
C TYR A 283 -28.91 -5.55 4.17
N ILE A 284 -28.97 -4.25 4.45
CA ILE A 284 -29.50 -3.24 3.53
C ILE A 284 -28.30 -2.48 2.97
N LEU A 285 -28.07 -2.61 1.67
CA LEU A 285 -26.95 -1.95 0.97
C LEU A 285 -27.50 -0.89 0.03
N PRO A 286 -27.03 0.36 0.12
CA PRO A 286 -27.31 1.36 -0.89
C PRO A 286 -26.88 0.87 -2.27
N ILE A 287 -27.76 1.00 -3.26
CA ILE A 287 -27.45 0.71 -4.65
C ILE A 287 -27.42 2.02 -5.44
N PHE A 288 -26.47 2.07 -6.35
CA PHE A 288 -26.26 3.16 -7.26
C PHE A 288 -26.14 2.66 -8.69
N ARG A 289 -26.44 3.53 -9.65
CA ARG A 289 -26.29 3.27 -11.07
C ARG A 289 -25.53 4.41 -11.76
N ARG A 290 -24.66 4.05 -12.70
CA ARG A 290 -24.03 4.96 -13.65
C ARG A 290 -23.99 4.29 -15.02
N HIS A 291 -24.70 4.85 -16.00
CA HIS A 291 -24.88 4.22 -17.31
C HIS A 291 -25.37 2.75 -17.21
N ASN A 292 -24.54 1.79 -17.65
CA ASN A 292 -24.82 0.35 -17.61
C ASN A 292 -24.17 -0.37 -16.41
N LEU A 293 -23.57 0.38 -15.48
CA LEU A 293 -22.91 -0.14 -14.29
C LEU A 293 -23.84 -0.04 -13.09
N TRP A 294 -23.98 -1.14 -12.36
CA TRP A 294 -24.67 -1.20 -11.07
C TRP A 294 -23.66 -1.36 -9.95
N LEU A 295 -23.85 -0.61 -8.86
CA LEU A 295 -22.96 -0.63 -7.70
C LEU A 295 -23.76 -0.86 -6.42
N ALA A 296 -23.31 -1.78 -5.56
CA ALA A 296 -23.76 -1.86 -4.17
C ALA A 296 -22.62 -1.44 -3.24
N VAL A 297 -22.96 -0.73 -2.17
CA VAL A 297 -21.98 -0.12 -1.27
C VAL A 297 -22.07 -0.77 0.11
N GLU A 298 -20.97 -1.38 0.55
CA GLU A 298 -20.77 -1.81 1.94
C GLU A 298 -20.02 -0.71 2.68
N GLU A 299 -20.70 -0.03 3.60
CA GLU A 299 -20.05 0.86 4.55
C GLU A 299 -19.40 0.06 5.68
N ARG A 300 -18.16 0.43 6.04
CA ARG A 300 -17.41 -0.15 7.15
C ARG A 300 -17.15 0.94 8.16
N GLU A 301 -18.13 1.14 9.04
CA GLU A 301 -18.16 2.21 10.04
C GLU A 301 -16.89 2.23 10.90
N ASP A 302 -16.33 1.07 11.24
CA ASP A 302 -15.12 0.93 12.05
C ASP A 302 -13.82 1.36 11.33
N GLU A 303 -13.84 1.39 9.99
CA GLU A 303 -12.69 1.76 9.16
C GLU A 303 -12.84 3.12 8.48
N GLU A 304 -14.02 3.77 8.55
CA GLU A 304 -14.42 4.92 7.73
C GLU A 304 -14.11 4.66 6.23
N ARG A 305 -14.51 3.48 5.75
CA ARG A 305 -14.18 3.02 4.40
C ARG A 305 -15.33 2.28 3.74
N TYR A 306 -15.30 2.30 2.41
CA TYR A 306 -16.38 1.76 1.58
C TYR A 306 -15.90 0.59 0.72
N GLY A 307 -16.63 -0.51 0.72
CA GLY A 307 -16.49 -1.60 -0.26
C GLY A 307 -17.49 -1.40 -1.38
N LEU A 308 -17.04 -1.43 -2.63
CA LEU A 308 -17.91 -1.31 -3.79
C LEU A 308 -18.04 -2.69 -4.43
N PHE A 309 -19.27 -3.15 -4.64
CA PHE A 309 -19.58 -4.30 -5.48
C PHE A 309 -20.07 -3.78 -6.82
N LEU A 310 -19.65 -4.42 -7.91
CA LEU A 310 -20.05 -4.03 -9.26
C LEU A 310 -20.85 -5.15 -9.91
N GLY A 311 -21.78 -4.80 -10.80
CA GLY A 311 -22.52 -5.75 -11.62
C GLY A 311 -23.05 -5.14 -12.91
N ARG A 312 -23.35 -6.02 -13.88
CA ARG A 312 -23.96 -5.67 -15.17
C ARG A 312 -25.42 -5.23 -15.03
N ASN A 313 -26.09 -5.82 -14.06
CA ASN A 313 -27.48 -5.59 -13.73
C ASN A 313 -27.70 -5.92 -12.24
N LEU A 314 -28.90 -5.65 -11.75
CA LEU A 314 -29.25 -5.87 -10.34
C LEU A 314 -29.12 -7.33 -9.90
N THR A 315 -29.51 -8.29 -10.75
CA THR A 315 -29.42 -9.73 -10.44
C THR A 315 -27.97 -10.19 -10.29
N ASP A 316 -27.11 -9.80 -11.22
CA ASP A 316 -25.67 -10.06 -11.18
C ASP A 316 -25.02 -9.43 -9.95
N LEU A 317 -25.32 -8.15 -9.68
CA LEU A 317 -24.84 -7.45 -8.48
C LEU A 317 -25.26 -8.18 -7.20
N ALA A 318 -26.52 -8.57 -7.07
CA ALA A 318 -27.03 -9.28 -5.90
C ALA A 318 -26.35 -10.65 -5.69
N ALA A 319 -26.09 -11.39 -6.77
CA ALA A 319 -25.37 -12.67 -6.70
C ALA A 319 -23.94 -12.50 -6.17
N ARG A 320 -23.23 -11.47 -6.65
CA ARG A 320 -21.86 -11.13 -6.25
C ARG A 320 -21.77 -10.74 -4.77
N VAL A 321 -22.70 -9.91 -4.31
CA VAL A 321 -22.79 -9.53 -2.89
C VAL A 321 -23.06 -10.75 -2.03
N LYS A 322 -24.07 -11.57 -2.39
CA LYS A 322 -24.41 -12.80 -1.66
C LYS A 322 -23.21 -13.73 -1.56
N GLN A 323 -22.48 -13.93 -2.65
CA GLN A 323 -21.31 -14.80 -2.68
C GLN A 323 -20.20 -14.31 -1.74
N ASP A 324 -19.85 -13.01 -1.75
CA ASP A 324 -18.82 -12.50 -0.84
C ASP A 324 -19.26 -12.53 0.63
N PHE A 325 -20.53 -12.23 0.90
CA PHE A 325 -21.06 -12.25 2.25
C PHE A 325 -21.11 -13.69 2.79
N ALA A 326 -21.52 -14.67 1.98
CA ALA A 326 -21.47 -16.08 2.35
C ALA A 326 -20.04 -16.55 2.64
N ARG A 327 -19.09 -16.17 1.77
CA ARG A 327 -17.65 -16.45 1.98
C ARG A 327 -17.11 -15.85 3.28
N ARG A 328 -17.69 -14.76 3.78
CA ARG A 328 -17.30 -14.11 5.05
C ARG A 328 -18.04 -14.69 6.26
N GLY A 329 -18.94 -15.65 6.07
CA GLY A 329 -19.82 -16.16 7.12
C GLY A 329 -20.86 -15.14 7.58
N LEU A 330 -21.14 -14.12 6.76
CA LEU A 330 -22.23 -13.16 7.02
C LEU A 330 -23.57 -13.69 6.54
N LEU A 331 -23.54 -14.63 5.59
CA LEU A 331 -24.69 -15.42 5.14
C LEU A 331 -24.30 -16.90 5.30
N GLY A 332 -24.90 -17.60 6.26
CA GLY A 332 -24.70 -19.02 6.57
C GLY A 332 -26.04 -19.74 6.73
#